data_AF-A0A0Q5LH27-F1
#
_entry.id   AF-A0A0Q5LH27-F1
#
_cell.length_a   1.000
_cell.length_b   1.000
_cell.length_c   1.000
_cell.angle_alpha   90.00
_cell.angle_beta   90.00
_cell.angle_gamma   90.00
#
_symmetry.space_group_name_H-M   'P 1'
#
loop_
_entity.id
_entity.type
_entity.pdbx_description
1 polymer ?
#
loop_
_entity_poly.entity_id
_entity_poly.type
_entity_poly.pdbx_seq_one_letter_code
_entity_poly.pdbx_strand_id
1 'polypeptide(L)'
;MSAIKELFTEFYLASPRSALRTAAGYTRNPTRPCPHGGDNKASATEEWYILEAYGTLQSRLWAAEALADAAGAELARLLHAADRDSVTAQQRGEAAVRVAAAKQVAVDVGLEIGNRVFEVTGARATANTVGLDIFWRNIRTHSLHDPVAYKRREVGEYALLGRVPEASWYT
;
A
#
# COMPACT_ATOMS: atom_id res chain seq x y z
N MET A 1 -14.01 9.75 12.70
CA MET A 1 -12.60 9.43 12.99
C MET A 1 -11.98 8.53 11.92
N SER A 2 -12.61 7.39 11.60
CA SER A 2 -12.14 6.43 10.60
C SER A 2 -11.92 7.06 9.20
N ALA A 3 -12.60 8.16 8.86
CA ALA A 3 -12.35 8.91 7.63
C ALA A 3 -10.94 9.50 7.50
N ILE A 4 -10.31 9.90 8.62
CA ILE A 4 -8.90 10.37 8.60
C ILE A 4 -7.94 9.20 8.35
N LYS A 5 -8.26 8.03 8.92
CA LYS A 5 -7.47 6.81 8.68
C LYS A 5 -7.60 6.35 7.23
N GLU A 6 -8.78 6.49 6.64
CA GLU A 6 -9.02 6.22 5.23
C GLU A 6 -8.23 7.16 4.31
N LEU A 7 -8.18 8.46 4.63
CA LEU A 7 -7.32 9.40 3.92
C LEU A 7 -5.84 8.98 3.97
N PHE A 8 -5.38 8.46 5.11
CA PHE A 8 -4.02 7.95 5.23
C PHE A 8 -3.81 6.70 4.37
N THR A 9 -4.78 5.79 4.31
CA THR A 9 -4.75 4.62 3.41
C THR A 9 -4.56 5.04 1.96
N GLU A 10 -5.35 6.01 1.48
CA GLU A 10 -5.23 6.53 0.12
C GLU A 10 -3.86 7.17 -0.15
N PHE A 11 -3.32 7.93 0.81
CA PHE A 11 -1.96 8.46 0.72
C PHE A 11 -0.92 7.35 0.59
N TYR A 12 -1.07 6.26 1.37
CA TYR A 12 -0.17 5.11 1.30
C TYR A 12 -0.29 4.33 -0.02
N LEU A 13 -1.36 4.50 -0.81
CA LEU A 13 -1.53 3.85 -2.12
C LEU A 13 -1.07 4.74 -3.28
N ALA A 14 -1.23 6.07 -3.17
CA ALA A 14 -0.77 7.01 -4.18
C ALA A 14 0.77 7.02 -4.36
N SER A 15 1.50 6.91 -3.25
CA SER A 15 2.97 6.85 -3.24
C SER A 15 3.55 5.61 -3.95
N PRO A 16 3.17 4.35 -3.61
CA PRO A 16 3.68 3.17 -4.28
C PRO A 16 3.26 3.05 -5.74
N ARG A 17 2.06 3.51 -6.12
CA ARG A 17 1.66 3.62 -7.52
C ARG A 17 2.63 4.51 -8.30
N SER A 18 3.00 5.64 -7.72
CA SER A 18 3.98 6.55 -8.31
C SER A 18 5.39 5.95 -8.31
N ALA A 19 5.79 5.25 -7.25
CA ALA A 19 7.06 4.53 -7.18
C ALA A 19 7.19 3.50 -8.30
N LEU A 20 6.18 2.63 -8.47
CA LEU A 20 6.18 1.56 -9.46
C LEU A 20 6.18 2.12 -10.89
N ARG A 21 5.41 3.19 -11.14
CA ARG A 21 5.40 3.90 -12.43
C ARG A 21 6.74 4.57 -12.75
N THR A 22 7.33 5.28 -11.78
CA THR A 22 8.64 5.93 -11.95
C THR A 22 9.73 4.89 -12.18
N ALA A 23 9.73 3.81 -11.40
CA ALA A 23 10.63 2.68 -11.59
C ALA A 23 10.45 2.07 -13.00
N ALA A 24 9.22 1.83 -13.45
CA ALA A 24 8.96 1.30 -14.79
C ALA A 24 9.44 2.24 -15.91
N GLY A 25 9.39 3.56 -15.69
CA GLY A 25 10.03 4.55 -16.55
C GLY A 25 11.54 4.34 -16.62
N TYR A 26 12.20 4.27 -15.47
CA TYR A 26 13.65 4.06 -15.35
C TYR A 26 14.13 2.70 -15.89
N THR A 27 13.33 1.65 -15.72
CA THR A 27 13.64 0.31 -16.23
C THR A 27 13.61 0.27 -17.75
N ARG A 28 12.64 0.94 -18.38
CA ARG A 28 12.59 1.05 -19.84
C ARG A 28 13.76 1.86 -20.41
N ASN A 29 14.27 2.83 -19.66
CA ASN A 29 15.46 3.60 -20.00
C ASN A 29 15.99 4.30 -18.73
N PRO A 30 17.25 4.08 -18.27
CA PRO A 30 18.39 3.51 -18.98
C PRO A 30 18.84 2.13 -18.47
N THR A 31 17.97 1.34 -17.83
CA THR A 31 18.36 0.07 -17.20
C THR A 31 18.92 -0.93 -18.22
N ARG A 32 19.95 -1.67 -17.83
CA ARG A 32 20.64 -2.64 -18.70
C ARG A 32 20.23 -4.07 -18.31
N PRO A 33 20.12 -4.98 -19.28
CA PRO A 33 19.94 -6.41 -18.99
C PRO A 33 21.12 -6.98 -18.21
N CYS A 34 20.93 -8.12 -17.57
CA CYS A 34 21.96 -8.81 -16.82
C CYS A 34 22.98 -9.43 -17.79
N PRO A 35 24.27 -9.00 -17.76
CA PRO A 35 25.27 -9.57 -18.65
C PRO A 35 25.63 -11.02 -18.31
N HIS A 36 25.19 -11.53 -17.15
CA HIS A 36 25.46 -12.88 -16.66
C HIS A 36 24.22 -13.78 -16.70
N GLY A 37 23.15 -13.38 -17.41
CA GLY A 37 21.90 -14.14 -17.51
C GLY A 37 22.00 -15.44 -18.31
N GLY A 38 23.10 -15.64 -19.06
CA GLY A 38 23.30 -16.81 -19.93
C GLY A 38 22.68 -16.65 -21.32
N ASP A 39 21.78 -15.68 -21.50
CA ASP A 39 21.29 -15.20 -22.79
C ASP A 39 21.48 -13.68 -22.93
N ASN A 40 22.04 -13.25 -24.06
CA ASN A 40 22.29 -11.83 -24.30
C ASN A 40 20.99 -11.13 -24.72
N LYS A 41 20.26 -10.56 -23.75
CA LYS A 41 19.10 -9.69 -24.03
C LYS A 41 19.53 -8.34 -24.60
N ALA A 42 18.70 -7.75 -25.45
CA ALA A 42 18.91 -6.41 -25.98
C ALA A 42 18.46 -5.33 -24.99
N SER A 43 17.47 -5.64 -24.14
CA SER A 43 16.87 -4.70 -23.19
C SER A 43 16.57 -5.35 -21.84
N ALA A 44 16.61 -4.56 -20.77
CA ALA A 44 16.14 -4.97 -19.45
C ALA A 44 14.65 -5.38 -19.45
N THR A 45 13.86 -4.89 -20.41
CA THR A 45 12.44 -5.26 -20.53
C THR A 45 12.20 -6.70 -20.98
N GLU A 46 13.24 -7.40 -21.44
CA GLU A 46 13.17 -8.81 -21.86
C GLU A 46 13.60 -9.77 -20.74
N GLU A 47 14.03 -9.24 -19.60
CA GLU A 47 14.44 -10.02 -18.44
C GLU A 47 13.22 -10.57 -17.71
N TRP A 48 13.09 -11.89 -17.64
CA TRP A 48 11.93 -12.54 -17.04
C TRP A 48 11.75 -12.17 -15.56
N TYR A 49 12.85 -12.04 -14.81
CA TYR A 49 12.80 -11.70 -13.39
C TYR A 49 12.36 -10.25 -13.15
N ILE A 50 12.66 -9.35 -14.09
CA ILE A 50 12.16 -7.97 -14.06
C ILE A 50 10.65 -7.97 -14.29
N LEU A 51 10.17 -8.71 -15.30
CA LEU A 51 8.74 -8.85 -15.59
C LEU A 51 7.98 -9.52 -14.44
N GLU A 52 8.54 -10.57 -13.85
CA GLU A 52 8.00 -11.26 -12.66
C GLU A 52 7.86 -10.32 -11.46
N ALA A 53 8.90 -9.52 -11.18
CA ALA A 53 8.89 -8.56 -10.10
C ALA A 53 7.84 -7.46 -10.32
N TYR A 54 7.76 -6.87 -11.52
CA TYR A 54 6.69 -5.91 -11.83
C TYR A 54 5.30 -6.53 -11.72
N GLY A 55 5.10 -7.74 -12.24
CA GLY A 55 3.83 -8.45 -12.14
C GLY A 55 3.41 -8.66 -10.69
N THR A 56 4.32 -9.17 -9.87
CA THR A 56 4.09 -9.41 -8.44
C THR A 56 3.73 -8.13 -7.69
N LEU A 57 4.55 -7.07 -7.86
CA LEU A 57 4.34 -5.80 -7.17
C LEU A 57 3.04 -5.11 -7.63
N GLN A 58 2.73 -5.16 -8.93
CA GLN A 58 1.51 -4.59 -9.50
C GLN A 58 0.25 -5.32 -8.99
N SER A 59 0.27 -6.66 -8.95
CA SER A 59 -0.86 -7.44 -8.42
C SER A 59 -1.09 -7.15 -6.94
N ARG A 60 -0.03 -7.03 -6.14
CA ARG A 60 -0.15 -6.66 -4.72
C ARG A 60 -0.70 -5.26 -4.53
N LEU A 61 -0.26 -4.30 -5.35
CA LEU A 61 -0.81 -2.94 -5.35
C LEU A 61 -2.30 -2.94 -5.66
N TRP A 62 -2.73 -3.63 -6.73
CA TRP A 62 -4.16 -3.73 -7.07
C TRP A 62 -4.99 -4.39 -5.97
N ALA A 63 -4.46 -5.43 -5.31
CA ALA A 63 -5.14 -6.05 -4.19
C ALA A 63 -5.31 -5.08 -3.00
N ALA A 64 -4.30 -4.26 -2.71
CA ALA A 64 -4.36 -3.24 -1.66
C ALA A 64 -5.35 -2.12 -2.01
N GLU A 65 -5.36 -1.67 -3.27
CA GLU A 65 -6.30 -0.68 -3.79
C GLU A 65 -7.74 -1.17 -3.70
N ALA A 66 -8.02 -2.40 -4.15
CA ALA A 66 -9.35 -2.98 -4.08
C ALA A 66 -9.86 -3.12 -2.63
N LEU A 67 -8.97 -3.42 -1.68
CA LEU A 67 -9.34 -3.50 -0.26
C LEU A 67 -9.64 -2.11 0.32
N ALA A 68 -8.86 -1.10 -0.04
CA ALA A 68 -9.11 0.28 0.38
C ALA A 68 -10.42 0.81 -0.21
N ASP A 69 -10.64 0.66 -1.51
CA ASP A 69 -11.88 1.05 -2.18
C ASP A 69 -13.12 0.43 -1.51
N ALA A 70 -13.04 -0.85 -1.15
CA ALA A 70 -14.11 -1.54 -0.44
C ALA A 70 -14.35 -0.99 0.97
N ALA A 71 -13.28 -0.72 1.74
CA ALA A 71 -13.36 -0.15 3.08
C ALA A 71 -13.90 1.30 3.04
N GLY A 72 -13.41 2.12 2.11
CA GLY A 72 -13.87 3.48 1.87
C GLY A 72 -15.33 3.53 1.46
N ALA A 73 -15.79 2.63 0.58
CA ALA A 73 -17.20 2.53 0.19
C ALA A 73 -18.12 2.14 1.36
N GLU A 74 -17.67 1.23 2.23
CA GLU A 74 -18.38 0.87 3.46
C GLU A 74 -18.49 2.06 4.43
N LEU A 75 -17.38 2.76 4.67
CA LEU A 75 -17.36 3.94 5.50
C LEU A 75 -18.24 5.06 4.92
N ALA A 76 -18.19 5.29 3.61
CA ALA A 76 -18.99 6.28 2.92
C ALA A 76 -20.49 6.01 3.11
N ARG A 77 -20.93 4.75 3.01
CA ARG A 77 -22.34 4.38 3.26
C ARG A 77 -22.80 4.78 4.66
N LEU A 78 -21.97 4.59 5.67
CA LEU A 78 -22.30 4.99 7.05
C LEU A 78 -22.31 6.52 7.22
N LEU A 79 -21.36 7.23 6.60
CA LEU A 79 -21.28 8.69 6.67
C LEU A 79 -22.44 9.38 5.93
N HIS A 80 -22.96 8.76 4.88
CA HIS A 80 -24.06 9.27 4.06
C HIS A 80 -25.40 8.60 4.37
N ALA A 81 -25.52 7.90 5.49
CA ALA A 81 -26.80 7.38 5.96
C ALA A 81 -27.82 8.52 6.12
N ALA A 82 -29.04 8.31 5.62
CA ALA A 82 -30.12 9.31 5.68
C ALA A 82 -30.48 9.68 7.12
N ASP A 83 -30.43 8.70 8.02
CA ASP A 83 -30.51 8.88 9.46
C ASP A 83 -29.16 8.50 10.09
N ARG A 84 -28.38 9.50 10.49
CA ARG A 84 -27.06 9.28 11.11
C ARG A 84 -27.16 8.72 12.52
N ASP A 85 -28.24 9.00 13.23
CA ASP A 85 -28.44 8.52 14.60
C ASP A 85 -28.79 7.02 14.63
N SER A 86 -29.22 6.47 13.48
CA SER A 86 -29.42 5.03 13.30
C SER A 86 -28.12 4.21 13.20
N VAL A 87 -26.96 4.85 13.02
CA VAL A 87 -25.67 4.14 12.90
C VAL A 87 -25.24 3.61 14.26
N THR A 88 -25.31 2.29 14.42
CA THR A 88 -24.94 1.61 15.66
C THR A 88 -23.44 1.62 15.92
N ALA A 89 -23.05 1.46 17.19
CA ALA A 89 -21.64 1.28 17.55
C ALA A 89 -20.99 0.07 16.86
N GLN A 90 -21.77 -1.01 16.65
CA GLN A 90 -21.32 -2.20 15.96
C GLN A 90 -20.98 -1.92 14.48
N GLN A 91 -21.91 -1.31 13.74
CA GLN A 91 -21.68 -0.97 12.32
C GLN A 91 -20.46 -0.05 12.14
N ARG A 92 -20.32 0.95 13.00
CA ARG A 92 -19.14 1.83 13.03
C ARG A 92 -17.85 1.05 13.28
N GLY A 93 -17.89 0.14 14.24
CA GLY A 93 -16.75 -0.69 14.63
C GLY A 93 -16.32 -1.67 13.54
N GLU A 94 -17.26 -2.28 12.84
CA GLU A 94 -17.01 -3.16 11.69
C GLU A 94 -16.33 -2.38 10.54
N ALA A 95 -16.84 -1.19 10.21
CA ALA A 95 -16.19 -0.33 9.23
C ALA A 95 -14.78 0.10 9.69
N ALA A 96 -14.58 0.40 10.98
CA ALA A 96 -13.27 0.75 11.53
C ALA A 96 -12.27 -0.42 11.40
N VAL A 97 -12.71 -1.67 11.60
CA VAL A 97 -11.88 -2.87 11.38
C VAL A 97 -11.49 -3.00 9.90
N ARG A 98 -12.42 -2.75 8.97
CA ARG A 98 -12.13 -2.78 7.53
C ARG A 98 -11.11 -1.72 7.13
N VAL A 99 -11.23 -0.51 7.65
CA VAL A 99 -10.25 0.58 7.46
C VAL A 99 -8.89 0.20 8.06
N ALA A 100 -8.86 -0.41 9.25
CA ALA A 100 -7.61 -0.89 9.86
C ALA A 100 -6.94 -1.98 9.01
N ALA A 101 -7.73 -2.89 8.44
CA ALA A 101 -7.27 -3.93 7.54
C ALA A 101 -6.72 -3.35 6.22
N ALA A 102 -7.39 -2.38 5.63
CA ALA A 102 -6.91 -1.69 4.43
C ALA A 102 -5.59 -0.95 4.71
N LYS A 103 -5.51 -0.21 5.83
CA LYS A 103 -4.30 0.51 6.23
C LYS A 103 -3.09 -0.40 6.37
N GLN A 104 -3.20 -1.53 7.08
CA GLN A 104 -2.04 -2.41 7.28
C GLN A 104 -1.52 -2.98 5.94
N VAL A 105 -2.43 -3.37 5.04
CA VAL A 105 -2.07 -3.92 3.73
C VAL A 105 -1.42 -2.84 2.88
N ALA A 106 -1.98 -1.62 2.86
CA ALA A 106 -1.40 -0.50 2.14
C ALA A 106 0.01 -0.13 2.65
N VAL A 107 0.25 -0.17 3.97
CA VAL A 107 1.57 0.06 4.55
C VAL A 107 2.56 -1.03 4.16
N ASP A 108 2.17 -2.30 4.28
CA ASP A 108 3.05 -3.44 3.97
C ASP A 108 3.43 -3.46 2.48
N VAL A 109 2.44 -3.34 1.60
CA VAL A 109 2.66 -3.28 0.13
C VAL A 109 3.41 -2.02 -0.26
N GLY A 110 3.10 -0.88 0.36
CA GLY A 110 3.78 0.38 0.08
C GLY A 110 5.27 0.36 0.41
N LEU A 111 5.62 -0.18 1.58
CA LEU A 111 7.02 -0.36 1.98
C LEU A 111 7.73 -1.42 1.13
N GLU A 112 7.04 -2.51 0.77
CA GLU A 112 7.58 -3.52 -0.13
C GLU A 112 7.93 -2.91 -1.49
N ILE A 113 7.00 -2.22 -2.14
CA ILE A 113 7.22 -1.57 -3.43
C ILE A 113 8.35 -0.55 -3.33
N GLY A 114 8.30 0.34 -2.32
CA GLY A 114 9.33 1.36 -2.13
C GLY A 114 10.75 0.79 -1.97
N ASN A 115 10.88 -0.44 -1.46
CA ASN A 115 12.16 -1.12 -1.33
C ASN A 115 12.54 -1.93 -2.59
N ARG A 116 11.61 -2.75 -3.10
CA ARG A 116 11.89 -3.73 -4.15
C ARG A 116 12.00 -3.12 -5.55
N VAL A 117 11.56 -1.88 -5.77
CA VAL A 117 11.79 -1.18 -7.05
C VAL A 117 13.28 -1.06 -7.42
N PHE A 118 14.19 -1.10 -6.44
CA PHE A 118 15.64 -1.09 -6.70
C PHE A 118 16.15 -2.42 -7.29
N GLU A 119 15.47 -3.54 -7.03
CA GLU A 119 15.81 -4.86 -7.58
C GLU A 119 15.65 -4.88 -9.12
N VAL A 120 14.69 -4.10 -9.65
CA VAL A 120 14.37 -4.06 -11.08
C VAL A 120 14.97 -2.86 -11.83
N THR A 121 15.41 -1.82 -11.11
CA THR A 121 16.04 -0.62 -11.69
C THR A 121 17.57 -0.65 -11.61
N GLY A 122 18.13 -1.46 -10.71
CA GLY A 122 19.57 -1.70 -10.57
C GLY A 122 20.33 -0.59 -9.84
N ALA A 123 21.62 -0.83 -9.59
CA ALA A 123 22.43 0.01 -8.69
C ALA A 123 22.48 1.50 -9.06
N ARG A 124 22.47 1.86 -10.35
CA ARG A 124 22.50 3.28 -10.77
C ARG A 124 21.25 4.06 -10.34
N ALA A 125 20.15 3.37 -10.07
CA ALA A 125 18.90 3.97 -9.63
C ALA A 125 18.97 4.49 -8.18
N THR A 126 19.99 4.09 -7.41
CA THR A 126 20.21 4.59 -6.03
C THR A 126 20.83 5.99 -5.99
N ALA A 127 21.15 6.60 -7.15
CA ALA A 127 21.66 7.96 -7.19
C ALA A 127 20.61 8.97 -6.73
N ASN A 128 21.01 9.97 -5.94
CA ASN A 128 20.12 11.03 -5.44
C ASN A 128 19.39 11.78 -6.57
N THR A 129 19.99 11.87 -7.76
CA THR A 129 19.38 12.51 -8.94
C THR A 129 18.18 11.75 -9.47
N VAL A 130 18.04 10.46 -9.15
CA VAL A 130 16.90 9.62 -9.52
C VAL A 130 15.77 9.76 -8.49
N GLY A 131 16.13 9.84 -7.20
CA GLY A 131 15.20 10.16 -6.12
C GLY A 131 14.10 9.11 -5.85
N LEU A 132 14.28 7.86 -6.27
CA LEU A 132 13.30 6.78 -6.06
C LEU A 132 13.05 6.47 -4.56
N ASP A 133 14.03 6.76 -3.70
CA ASP A 133 13.96 6.56 -2.26
C ASP A 133 12.91 7.46 -1.57
N ILE A 134 12.47 8.56 -2.22
CA ILE A 134 11.45 9.46 -1.68
C ILE A 134 10.14 8.74 -1.37
N PHE A 135 9.76 7.76 -2.20
CA PHE A 135 8.51 7.02 -2.04
C PHE A 135 8.53 6.17 -0.77
N TRP A 136 9.64 5.43 -0.57
CA TRP A 136 9.85 4.65 0.65
C TRP A 136 9.93 5.57 1.88
N ARG A 137 10.70 6.65 1.83
CA ARG A 137 10.84 7.59 2.96
C ARG A 137 9.51 8.21 3.36
N ASN A 138 8.68 8.60 2.41
CA ASN A 138 7.36 9.18 2.68
C ASN A 138 6.44 8.15 3.35
N ILE A 139 6.36 6.93 2.82
CA ILE A 139 5.54 5.86 3.40
C ILE A 139 6.06 5.50 4.79
N ARG A 140 7.37 5.33 4.95
CA ARG A 140 7.99 4.99 6.23
C ARG A 140 7.76 6.05 7.28
N THR A 141 7.86 7.33 6.93
CA THR A 141 7.61 8.43 7.85
C THR A 141 6.16 8.44 8.31
N HIS A 142 5.22 8.42 7.37
CA HIS A 142 3.81 8.62 7.70
C HIS A 142 3.16 7.35 8.29
N SER A 143 3.58 6.15 7.89
CA SER A 143 3.07 4.89 8.45
C SER A 143 3.33 4.73 9.95
N LEU A 144 4.27 5.51 10.50
CA LEU A 144 4.58 5.56 11.93
C LEU A 144 3.62 6.44 12.75
N HIS A 145 2.67 7.14 12.11
CA HIS A 145 1.68 7.99 12.78
C HIS A 145 0.96 7.27 13.94
N ASP A 146 0.58 6.00 13.71
CA ASP A 146 0.11 5.12 14.76
C ASP A 146 0.61 3.70 14.51
N PRO A 147 0.98 2.94 15.57
CA PRO A 147 1.68 1.69 15.37
C PRO A 147 0.78 0.66 14.68
N VAL A 148 1.18 0.20 13.49
CA VAL A 148 0.44 -0.79 12.69
C VAL A 148 0.18 -2.10 13.46
N ALA A 149 1.01 -2.42 14.46
CA ALA A 149 0.81 -3.55 15.35
C ALA A 149 -0.54 -3.49 16.10
N TYR A 150 -1.00 -2.31 16.50
CA TYR A 150 -2.33 -2.15 17.12
C TYR A 150 -3.46 -2.33 16.10
N LYS A 151 -3.28 -1.84 14.86
CA LYS A 151 -4.25 -2.09 13.78
C LYS A 151 -4.38 -3.58 13.47
N ARG A 152 -3.25 -4.31 13.42
CA ARG A 152 -3.22 -5.78 13.31
C ARG A 152 -3.97 -6.47 14.45
N ARG A 153 -3.75 -6.02 15.69
CA ARG A 153 -4.47 -6.55 16.86
C ARG A 153 -5.98 -6.34 16.75
N GLU A 154 -6.44 -5.15 16.34
CA GLU A 154 -7.87 -4.83 16.19
C GLU A 154 -8.54 -5.74 15.16
N VAL A 155 -7.90 -5.95 14.01
CA VAL A 155 -8.38 -6.89 12.98
C VAL A 155 -8.39 -8.33 13.52
N GLY A 156 -7.37 -8.72 14.27
CA GLY A 156 -7.29 -10.03 14.90
C GLY A 156 -8.37 -10.27 15.97
N GLU A 157 -8.64 -9.29 16.83
CA GLU A 157 -9.70 -9.34 17.84
C GLU A 157 -11.08 -9.46 17.22
N TYR A 158 -11.33 -8.74 16.12
CA TYR A 158 -12.56 -8.91 15.36
C TYR A 158 -12.67 -10.31 14.75
N ALA A 159 -11.62 -10.77 14.06
CA ALA A 159 -11.64 -12.06 13.37
C ALA A 159 -11.76 -13.26 14.32
N LEU A 160 -11.14 -13.20 15.50
CA LEU A 160 -11.11 -14.31 16.46
C LEU A 160 -12.24 -14.25 17.49
N LEU A 161 -12.59 -13.05 17.97
CA LEU A 161 -13.48 -12.85 19.11
C LEU A 161 -14.78 -12.13 18.75
N GLY A 162 -14.94 -11.69 17.50
CA GLY A 162 -16.09 -10.87 17.07
C GLY A 162 -16.14 -9.49 17.73
N ARG A 163 -15.03 -9.02 18.31
CA ARG A 163 -14.98 -7.75 19.06
C ARG A 163 -14.59 -6.61 18.12
N VAL A 164 -15.38 -5.56 18.14
CA VAL A 164 -15.06 -4.31 17.43
C VAL A 164 -14.24 -3.37 18.31
N PRO A 165 -13.36 -2.54 17.71
CA PRO A 165 -12.55 -1.58 18.46
C PRO A 165 -13.41 -0.52 19.15
N GLU A 166 -13.00 -0.13 20.36
CA GLU A 166 -13.56 1.05 21.02
C GLU A 166 -13.17 2.32 20.26
N ALA A 167 -14.13 3.23 20.11
CA ALA A 167 -13.91 4.48 19.38
C ALA A 167 -12.89 5.36 20.10
N SER A 168 -11.83 5.76 19.39
CA SER A 168 -10.81 6.69 19.91
C SER A 168 -10.23 7.54 18.79
N TRP A 169 -9.29 8.44 19.10
CA TRP A 169 -8.56 9.20 18.06
C TRP A 169 -7.73 8.31 17.12
N TYR A 170 -7.46 7.07 17.53
CA TYR A 170 -6.62 6.13 16.81
C TYR A 170 -7.37 4.92 16.27
N THR A 171 -8.62 4.69 16.68
CA THR A 171 -9.51 3.58 16.27
C THR A 171 -10.80 4.09 15.65
#